data_AF-A0A2D6BLJ1-F1
#
_entry.id   AF-A0A2D6BLJ1-F1
#
_cell.length_a   1.000
_cell.length_b   1.000
_cell.length_c   1.000
_cell.angle_alpha   90.00
_cell.angle_beta   90.00
_cell.angle_gamma   90.00
#
_symmetry.space_group_name_H-M   'P 1'
#
loop_
_entity.id
_entity.type
_entity.pdbx_description
1 polymer ?
#
loop_
_entity_poly.entity_id
_entity_poly.type
_entity_poly.pdbx_seq_one_letter_code
_entity_poly.pdbx_strand_id
1 'polypeptide(L)'
;APKPRRRRRVAPPTRSPLAVEAEHFRRRHGAALEMRFRCHRCEGPIAETMAWCPWCGSADNSFREITRYPLVCPECERGVRAEWTACPWCYPGRLEGNGRPPRPDAGAERTCPRRGCDGELRAFMRYCPRCKQKPKRPWSHPDLPDRCPRCRWPVSKAHWRHCPWCGRRERRAGSFG
;
A
#
# COMPACT_ATOMS: atom_id res chain seq x y z
N ALA A 1 10.68 -51.99 28.70
CA ALA A 1 10.17 -50.61 28.54
C ALA A 1 10.61 -50.05 27.18
N PRO A 2 9.71 -49.51 26.34
CA PRO A 2 10.10 -48.94 25.05
C PRO A 2 10.80 -47.59 25.25
N LYS A 3 11.94 -47.39 24.60
CA LYS A 3 12.73 -46.14 24.68
C LYS A 3 11.97 -44.97 24.02
N PRO A 4 11.95 -43.78 24.63
CA PRO A 4 11.28 -42.62 24.05
C PRO A 4 11.97 -42.21 22.74
N ARG A 5 11.21 -42.22 21.64
CA ARG A 5 11.67 -41.74 20.32
C ARG A 5 12.03 -40.26 20.44
N ARG A 6 13.31 -39.92 20.27
CA ARG A 6 13.78 -38.53 20.13
C ARG A 6 13.02 -37.86 18.98
N ARG A 7 12.19 -36.86 19.29
CA ARG A 7 11.56 -35.99 18.28
C ARG A 7 12.68 -35.34 17.46
N ARG A 8 12.73 -35.67 16.17
CA ARG A 8 13.67 -35.08 15.20
C ARG A 8 13.37 -33.58 15.16
N ARG A 9 14.31 -32.73 15.58
CA ARG A 9 14.18 -31.27 15.44
C ARG A 9 14.06 -30.98 13.95
N VAL A 10 12.88 -30.55 13.50
CA VAL A 10 12.68 -30.04 12.15
C VAL A 10 13.43 -28.72 12.09
N ALA A 11 14.42 -28.62 11.18
CA ALA A 11 15.12 -27.37 10.96
C ALA A 11 14.09 -26.31 10.51
N PRO A 12 14.17 -25.07 11.03
CA PRO A 12 13.28 -24.02 10.57
C PRO A 12 13.43 -23.85 9.05
N PRO A 13 12.33 -23.60 8.32
CA PRO A 13 12.38 -23.45 6.88
C PRO A 13 13.33 -22.31 6.50
N THR A 14 14.25 -22.58 5.59
CA THR A 14 15.16 -21.57 5.04
C THR A 14 14.34 -20.48 4.36
N ARG A 15 14.51 -19.22 4.79
CA ARG A 15 13.80 -18.09 4.18
C ARG A 15 14.20 -17.96 2.71
N SER A 16 13.21 -17.73 1.83
CA SER A 16 13.50 -17.49 0.41
C SER A 16 14.32 -16.21 0.23
N PRO A 17 15.15 -16.10 -0.83
CA PRO A 17 15.90 -14.87 -1.12
C PRO A 17 15.00 -13.62 -1.17
N LEU A 18 13.79 -13.76 -1.74
CA LEU A 18 12.80 -12.68 -1.78
C LEU A 18 12.33 -12.26 -0.38
N ALA A 19 12.14 -13.21 0.54
CA ALA A 19 11.75 -12.90 1.91
C ALA A 19 12.86 -12.16 2.68
N VAL A 20 14.12 -12.52 2.44
CA VAL A 20 15.29 -11.83 3.03
C VAL A 20 15.40 -10.41 2.49
N GLU A 21 15.31 -10.23 1.17
CA GLU A 21 15.33 -8.91 0.52
C GLU A 21 14.18 -8.02 1.02
N ALA A 22 12.97 -8.57 1.07
CA ALA A 22 11.79 -7.85 1.51
C ALA A 22 11.89 -7.40 2.97
N GLU A 23 12.44 -8.24 3.85
CA GLU A 23 12.72 -7.88 5.24
C GLU A 23 13.78 -6.79 5.35
N HIS A 24 14.86 -6.87 4.58
CA HIS A 24 15.90 -5.84 4.53
C HIS A 24 15.32 -4.49 4.07
N PHE A 25 14.52 -4.51 2.99
CA PHE A 25 13.82 -3.31 2.50
C PHE A 25 12.89 -2.73 3.57
N ARG A 26 12.12 -3.57 4.27
CA ARG A 26 11.24 -3.13 5.36
C ARG A 26 12.00 -2.42 6.47
N ARG A 27 13.13 -2.97 6.90
CA ARG A 27 13.94 -2.38 7.99
C ARG A 27 14.43 -0.98 7.62
N ARG A 28 14.80 -0.77 6.36
CA ARG A 28 15.34 0.51 5.88
C ARG A 28 14.26 1.54 5.55
N HIS A 29 13.15 1.12 4.93
CA HIS A 29 12.17 2.03 4.34
C HIS A 29 10.75 1.89 4.90
N GLY A 30 10.49 0.86 5.71
CA GLY A 30 9.14 0.48 6.11
C GLY A 30 8.44 1.50 6.99
N ALA A 31 9.18 2.28 7.79
CA ALA A 31 8.61 3.36 8.59
C ALA A 31 8.09 4.50 7.70
N ALA A 32 8.91 4.98 6.76
CA ALA A 32 8.57 6.07 5.86
C ALA A 32 7.46 5.69 4.86
N LEU A 33 7.47 4.45 4.39
CA LEU A 33 6.47 3.93 3.44
C LEU A 33 5.22 3.33 4.10
N GLU A 34 5.10 3.42 5.43
CA GLU A 34 4.02 2.80 6.22
C GLU A 34 3.80 1.31 5.92
N MET A 35 4.87 0.55 5.65
CA MET A 35 4.82 -0.88 5.32
C MET A 35 4.66 -1.76 6.56
N ARG A 36 3.56 -1.55 7.29
CA ARG A 36 3.27 -2.16 8.59
C ARG A 36 2.53 -3.49 8.49
N PHE A 37 2.04 -3.83 7.30
CA PHE A 37 1.21 -5.01 7.07
C PHE A 37 1.98 -6.07 6.29
N ARG A 38 1.43 -7.29 6.24
CA ARG A 38 2.00 -8.41 5.49
C ARG A 38 1.02 -8.86 4.43
N CYS A 39 1.54 -9.14 3.24
CA CYS A 39 0.72 -9.69 2.17
C CYS A 39 0.23 -11.09 2.53
N HIS A 40 -1.07 -11.36 2.36
CA HIS A 40 -1.66 -12.67 2.66
C HIS A 40 -1.07 -13.81 1.82
N ARG A 41 -0.56 -13.50 0.62
CA ARG A 41 -0.04 -14.50 -0.32
C ARG A 41 1.44 -14.83 -0.13
N CYS A 42 2.27 -13.83 0.21
CA CYS A 42 3.73 -14.00 0.22
C CYS A 42 4.41 -13.46 1.48
N GLU A 43 3.64 -13.01 2.47
CA GLU A 43 4.08 -12.44 3.76
C GLU A 43 4.98 -11.20 3.68
N GLY A 44 5.23 -10.73 2.46
CA GLY A 44 6.04 -9.56 2.17
C GLY A 44 5.39 -8.29 2.75
N PRO A 45 6.21 -7.32 3.19
CA PRO A 45 5.72 -6.08 3.78
C PRO A 45 4.93 -5.27 2.76
N ILE A 46 3.79 -4.73 3.17
CA ILE A 46 2.93 -3.88 2.34
C ILE A 46 2.38 -2.72 3.16
N ALA A 47 2.00 -1.65 2.48
CA ALA A 47 1.27 -0.53 3.07
C ALA A 47 -0.18 -0.54 2.58
N GLU A 48 -1.09 0.00 3.40
CA GLU A 48 -2.52 0.11 3.06
C GLU A 48 -2.78 0.93 1.78
N THR A 49 -1.86 1.83 1.44
CA THR A 49 -1.91 2.64 0.21
C THR A 49 -1.56 1.85 -1.06
N MET A 50 -0.94 0.67 -0.96
CA MET A 50 -0.48 -0.14 -2.11
C MET A 50 -1.58 -1.03 -2.67
N ALA A 51 -2.16 -0.68 -3.83
CA ALA A 51 -3.20 -1.46 -4.53
C ALA A 51 -2.78 -2.91 -4.88
N TRP A 52 -1.47 -3.14 -5.04
CA TRP A 52 -0.89 -4.42 -5.39
C TRP A 52 0.29 -4.71 -4.46
N CYS A 53 0.50 -5.97 -4.11
CA CYS A 53 1.70 -6.39 -3.41
C CYS A 53 2.92 -6.19 -4.33
N PRO A 54 3.93 -5.41 -3.92
CA PRO A 54 5.10 -5.13 -4.75
C PRO A 54 6.00 -6.37 -4.93
N TRP A 55 5.83 -7.41 -4.11
CA TRP A 55 6.66 -8.61 -4.11
C TRP A 55 6.09 -9.72 -5.00
N CYS A 56 4.80 -10.01 -4.88
CA CYS A 56 4.15 -11.12 -5.59
C CYS A 56 3.05 -10.69 -6.57
N GLY A 57 2.67 -9.40 -6.58
CA GLY A 57 1.68 -8.86 -7.51
C GLY A 57 0.23 -9.24 -7.20
N SER A 58 -0.10 -9.75 -6.01
CA SER A 58 -1.50 -9.96 -5.60
C SER A 58 -2.19 -8.62 -5.28
N ALA A 59 -3.46 -8.49 -5.68
CA ALA A 59 -4.35 -7.38 -5.28
C ALA A 59 -5.29 -7.77 -4.13
N ASP A 60 -5.19 -9.01 -3.63
CA ASP A 60 -6.20 -9.66 -2.79
C ASP A 60 -5.96 -9.42 -1.28
N ASN A 61 -5.25 -8.34 -0.95
CA ASN A 61 -5.02 -7.98 0.45
C ASN A 61 -6.22 -7.18 0.96
N SER A 62 -6.70 -7.58 2.14
CA SER A 62 -7.73 -6.86 2.88
C SER A 62 -7.09 -6.06 4.01
N PHE A 63 -7.64 -4.88 4.30
CA PHE A 63 -7.24 -4.07 5.46
C PHE A 63 -8.39 -3.91 6.47
N ARG A 64 -9.50 -4.64 6.27
CA ARG A 64 -10.75 -4.47 7.01
C ARG A 64 -10.57 -4.49 8.53
N GLU A 65 -9.77 -5.43 9.01
CA GLU A 65 -9.58 -5.70 10.45
C GLU A 65 -8.37 -4.98 11.05
N ILE A 66 -7.52 -4.38 10.21
CA ILE A 66 -6.19 -3.89 10.60
C ILE A 66 -5.98 -2.40 10.29
N THR A 67 -6.91 -1.78 9.57
CA THR A 67 -6.87 -0.35 9.29
C THR A 67 -7.04 0.46 10.57
N ARG A 68 -6.40 1.63 10.61
CA ARG A 68 -6.56 2.59 11.72
C ARG A 68 -7.69 3.59 11.50
N TYR A 69 -8.32 3.55 10.33
CA TYR A 69 -9.45 4.40 10.02
C TYR A 69 -10.71 3.90 10.72
N PRO A 70 -11.67 4.79 11.00
CA PRO A 70 -12.91 4.41 11.68
C PRO A 70 -13.83 3.55 10.81
N LEU A 71 -13.72 3.64 9.49
CA LEU A 71 -14.56 2.94 8.53
C LEU A 71 -13.71 2.32 7.42
N VAL A 72 -14.30 1.38 6.69
CA VAL A 72 -13.68 0.71 5.54
C VAL A 72 -14.53 0.91 4.29
N CYS A 73 -13.89 1.05 3.14
CA CYS A 73 -14.58 1.04 1.86
C CYS A 73 -15.09 -0.38 1.54
N PRO A 74 -16.38 -0.58 1.21
CA PRO A 74 -16.91 -1.92 0.92
C PRO A 74 -16.32 -2.56 -0.34
N GLU A 75 -15.78 -1.74 -1.26
CA GLU A 75 -15.26 -2.18 -2.56
C GLU A 75 -13.81 -2.65 -2.51
N CYS A 76 -12.98 -2.03 -1.67
CA CYS A 76 -11.54 -2.30 -1.63
C CYS A 76 -10.98 -2.54 -0.23
N GLU A 77 -11.86 -2.52 0.78
CA GLU A 77 -11.58 -2.87 2.17
C GLU A 77 -10.45 -2.08 2.83
N ARG A 78 -10.18 -0.88 2.31
CA ARG A 78 -9.24 0.09 2.89
C ARG A 78 -9.97 1.10 3.73
N GLY A 79 -9.23 1.63 4.70
CA GLY A 79 -9.63 2.66 5.60
C GLY A 79 -10.11 3.93 4.91
N VAL A 80 -11.24 4.44 5.38
CA VAL A 80 -11.85 5.70 4.96
C VAL A 80 -12.36 6.48 6.16
N ARG A 81 -12.40 7.81 6.04
CA ARG A 81 -12.98 8.68 7.09
C ARG A 81 -14.48 8.82 6.88
N ALA A 82 -15.21 9.01 7.97
CA ALA A 82 -16.67 9.19 7.94
C ALA A 82 -17.13 10.43 7.17
N GLU A 83 -16.29 11.46 7.06
CA GLU A 83 -16.62 12.68 6.32
C GLU A 83 -16.34 12.56 4.81
N TRP A 84 -15.70 11.48 4.37
CA TRP A 84 -15.36 11.30 2.95
C TRP A 84 -16.57 10.80 2.16
N THR A 85 -16.74 11.34 0.96
CA THR A 85 -17.83 10.99 0.01
C THR A 85 -17.34 10.10 -1.14
N ALA A 86 -16.03 9.86 -1.20
CA ALA A 86 -15.40 8.95 -2.13
C ALA A 86 -14.22 8.24 -1.47
N CYS A 87 -14.03 6.97 -1.82
CA CYS A 87 -12.83 6.23 -1.48
C CYS A 87 -11.64 6.79 -2.26
N PRO A 88 -10.57 7.24 -1.60
CA PRO A 88 -9.42 7.80 -2.29
C PRO A 88 -8.53 6.73 -2.94
N TRP A 89 -8.77 5.45 -2.67
CA TRP A 89 -7.93 4.33 -3.09
C TRP A 89 -8.46 3.61 -4.33
N CYS A 90 -9.78 3.51 -4.49
CA CYS A 90 -10.42 2.77 -5.57
C CYS A 90 -11.37 3.66 -6.40
N TYR A 91 -11.67 3.22 -7.62
CA TYR A 91 -12.60 3.94 -8.49
C TYR A 91 -14.07 3.72 -8.11
N PRO A 92 -14.55 2.51 -7.76
CA PRO A 92 -15.98 2.28 -7.51
C PRO A 92 -16.50 3.03 -6.28
N GLY A 93 -15.68 3.13 -5.21
CA GLY A 93 -16.10 3.60 -3.90
C GLY A 93 -16.63 5.03 -3.86
N ARG A 94 -17.93 5.19 -4.12
CA ARG A 94 -18.71 6.33 -3.64
C ARG A 94 -19.15 5.99 -2.22
N LEU A 95 -19.08 6.97 -1.34
CA LEU A 95 -19.38 6.80 0.07
C LEU A 95 -20.47 7.78 0.45
N GLU A 96 -21.35 7.36 1.34
CA GLU A 96 -22.24 8.26 2.04
C GLU A 96 -21.43 8.90 3.18
N GLY A 97 -21.04 10.16 2.98
CA GLY A 97 -20.40 10.93 4.04
C GLY A 97 -21.40 11.23 5.16
N ASN A 98 -20.92 11.40 6.39
CA ASN A 98 -21.74 11.69 7.57
C ASN A 98 -22.34 13.11 7.62
N GLY A 99 -22.32 13.86 6.52
CA GLY A 99 -22.82 15.24 6.41
C GLY A 99 -21.97 16.32 7.11
N ARG A 100 -20.88 15.96 7.80
CA ARG A 100 -20.00 16.90 8.49
C ARG A 100 -18.85 17.36 7.57
N PRO A 101 -18.36 18.59 7.73
CA PRO A 101 -17.13 19.00 7.05
C PRO A 101 -15.95 18.13 7.55
N PRO A 102 -15.06 17.66 6.66
CA PRO A 102 -13.87 16.95 7.10
C PRO A 102 -13.00 17.84 7.98
N ARG A 103 -12.59 17.29 9.13
CA ARG A 103 -11.53 17.89 9.93
C ARG A 103 -10.22 17.91 9.14
N PRO A 104 -9.36 18.93 9.32
CA PRO A 104 -8.02 18.94 8.76
C PRO A 104 -7.28 17.63 9.04
N ASP A 105 -6.70 17.05 8.01
CA ASP A 105 -5.95 15.80 8.06
C ASP A 105 -4.48 16.11 8.34
N ALA A 106 -3.99 15.77 9.53
CA ALA A 106 -2.58 15.95 9.88
C ALA A 106 -1.61 15.19 8.95
N GLY A 107 -2.10 14.18 8.22
CA GLY A 107 -1.34 13.45 7.21
C GLY A 107 -1.56 13.96 5.78
N ALA A 108 -2.20 15.10 5.59
CA ALA A 108 -2.35 15.72 4.28
C ALA A 108 -1.00 16.21 3.76
N GLU A 109 -0.68 15.85 2.51
CA GLU A 109 0.52 16.34 1.83
C GLU A 109 0.21 17.45 0.81
N ARG A 110 -1.04 17.52 0.33
CA ARG A 110 -1.48 18.52 -0.64
C ARG A 110 -2.99 18.67 -0.68
N THR A 111 -3.44 19.77 -1.29
CA THR A 111 -4.85 20.05 -1.53
C THR A 111 -5.30 19.55 -2.91
N CYS A 112 -6.62 19.40 -3.07
CA CYS A 112 -7.24 18.98 -4.31
C CYS A 112 -7.04 20.06 -5.40
N PRO A 113 -6.64 19.70 -6.62
CA PRO A 113 -6.44 20.67 -7.70
C PRO A 113 -7.74 21.16 -8.36
N ARG A 114 -8.92 20.68 -7.92
CA ARG A 114 -10.21 21.09 -8.48
C ARG A 114 -10.63 22.41 -7.86
N ARG A 115 -10.92 23.42 -8.69
CA ARG A 115 -11.45 24.72 -8.23
C ARG A 115 -12.72 24.50 -7.39
N GLY A 116 -12.78 25.12 -6.22
CA GLY A 116 -13.90 25.00 -5.29
C GLY A 116 -13.93 23.69 -4.49
N CYS A 117 -12.88 22.86 -4.57
CA CYS A 117 -12.73 21.70 -3.70
C CYS A 117 -11.62 21.95 -2.67
N ASP A 118 -12.01 21.89 -1.41
CA ASP A 118 -11.21 21.95 -0.18
C ASP A 118 -10.65 20.58 0.24
N GLY A 119 -10.72 19.56 -0.64
CA GLY A 119 -10.29 18.21 -0.29
C GLY A 119 -8.79 18.11 -0.05
N GLU A 120 -8.41 17.45 1.03
CA GLU A 120 -7.02 17.14 1.36
C GLU A 120 -6.62 15.76 0.84
N LEU A 121 -5.38 15.62 0.41
CA LEU A 121 -4.83 14.41 -0.17
C LEU A 121 -3.62 13.95 0.65
N ARG A 122 -3.70 12.72 1.18
CA ARG A 122 -2.55 12.01 1.73
C ARG A 122 -1.75 11.33 0.61
N ALA A 123 -0.50 10.97 0.91
CA ALA A 123 0.37 10.24 -0.01
C ALA A 123 -0.36 9.09 -0.72
N PHE A 124 -0.08 8.94 -2.02
CA PHE A 124 -0.56 7.82 -2.85
C PHE A 124 -2.08 7.68 -2.97
N MET A 125 -2.88 8.65 -2.52
CA MET A 125 -4.30 8.72 -2.87
C MET A 125 -4.44 8.84 -4.40
N ARG A 126 -5.32 8.02 -4.98
CA ARG A 126 -5.62 8.01 -6.43
C ARG A 126 -6.72 9.00 -6.78
N TYR A 127 -7.58 9.31 -5.82
CA TYR A 127 -8.73 10.19 -5.98
C TYR A 127 -8.85 11.13 -4.78
N CYS A 128 -9.37 12.33 -5.01
CA CYS A 128 -9.79 13.20 -3.93
C CYS A 128 -10.97 12.58 -3.19
N PRO A 129 -10.92 12.45 -1.85
CA PRO A 129 -11.99 11.83 -1.08
C PRO A 129 -13.29 12.66 -1.02
N ARG A 130 -13.28 13.89 -1.58
CA ARG A 130 -14.43 14.81 -1.62
C ARG A 130 -15.10 14.90 -2.98
N CYS A 131 -14.30 15.07 -4.03
CA CYS A 131 -14.81 15.31 -5.38
C CYS A 131 -14.43 14.23 -6.39
N LYS A 132 -13.73 13.18 -5.96
CA LYS A 132 -13.25 12.06 -6.80
C LYS A 132 -12.28 12.47 -7.93
N GLN A 133 -11.83 13.72 -7.95
CA GLN A 133 -10.85 14.20 -8.92
C GLN A 133 -9.52 13.44 -8.75
N LYS A 134 -8.96 12.94 -9.85
CA LYS A 134 -7.60 12.39 -9.84
C LYS A 134 -6.58 13.51 -9.62
N PRO A 135 -5.60 13.33 -8.71
CA PRO A 135 -4.52 14.29 -8.58
C PRO A 135 -3.76 14.45 -9.90
N LYS A 136 -3.43 15.69 -10.27
CA LYS A 136 -2.76 15.99 -11.55
C LYS A 136 -1.29 15.60 -11.56
N ARG A 137 -0.59 15.82 -10.43
CA ARG A 137 0.84 15.54 -10.28
C ARG A 137 1.03 14.11 -9.75
N PRO A 138 1.86 13.27 -10.40
CA PRO A 138 2.30 12.01 -9.81
C PRO A 138 2.87 12.25 -8.40
N TRP A 139 2.70 11.28 -7.53
CA TRP A 139 3.33 11.33 -6.21
C TRP A 139 4.85 11.20 -6.33
N SER A 140 5.57 11.61 -5.30
CA SER A 140 7.00 11.41 -5.13
C SER A 140 7.26 10.95 -3.70
N HIS A 141 8.33 10.21 -3.48
CA HIS A 141 8.74 9.81 -2.13
C HIS A 141 10.27 9.72 -2.09
N PRO A 142 10.94 10.26 -1.06
CA PRO A 142 12.41 10.26 -0.96
C PRO A 142 13.03 8.86 -1.10
N ASP A 143 12.43 7.87 -0.45
CA ASP A 143 12.92 6.48 -0.46
C ASP A 143 12.62 5.71 -1.75
N LEU A 144 11.90 6.32 -2.70
CA LEU A 144 11.49 5.68 -3.95
C LEU A 144 11.92 6.55 -5.13
N PRO A 145 13.21 6.50 -5.50
CA PRO A 145 13.79 7.37 -6.52
C PRO A 145 13.26 7.03 -7.91
N ASP A 146 12.88 5.76 -8.15
CA ASP A 146 12.42 5.33 -9.46
C ASP A 146 10.97 5.74 -9.76
N ARG A 147 10.60 5.57 -11.03
CA ARG A 147 9.24 5.76 -11.54
C ARG A 147 8.78 4.54 -12.32
N CYS A 148 7.55 4.09 -12.07
CA CYS A 148 6.91 3.07 -12.88
C CYS A 148 6.64 3.63 -14.30
N PRO A 149 7.05 2.95 -15.38
CA PRO A 149 6.85 3.47 -16.74
C PRO A 149 5.38 3.51 -17.17
N ARG A 150 4.48 2.79 -16.48
CA ARG A 150 3.03 2.78 -16.79
C ARG A 150 2.28 3.90 -16.07
N CYS A 151 2.39 3.97 -14.74
CA CYS A 151 1.61 4.93 -13.94
C CYS A 151 2.40 6.17 -13.50
N ARG A 152 3.72 6.18 -13.70
CA ARG A 152 4.65 7.25 -13.30
C ARG A 152 4.71 7.52 -11.79
N TRP A 153 4.17 6.63 -10.98
CA TRP A 153 4.26 6.73 -9.51
C TRP A 153 5.57 6.14 -9.00
N PRO A 154 6.03 6.55 -7.81
CA PRO A 154 7.33 6.18 -7.26
C PRO A 154 7.40 4.69 -6.98
N VAL A 155 8.51 4.06 -7.33
CA VAL A 155 8.75 2.63 -7.07
C VAL A 155 10.20 2.43 -6.62
N SER A 156 10.52 1.21 -6.20
CA SER A 156 11.89 0.74 -6.09
C SER A 156 12.11 -0.33 -7.16
N LYS A 157 12.76 0.02 -8.28
CA LYS A 157 13.04 -0.96 -9.34
C LYS A 157 14.10 -1.97 -8.92
N ALA A 158 14.99 -1.59 -8.01
CA ALA A 158 15.97 -2.49 -7.44
C ALA A 158 15.31 -3.65 -6.69
N HIS A 159 14.23 -3.40 -5.95
CA HIS A 159 13.66 -4.36 -5.00
C HIS A 159 12.29 -4.92 -5.37
N TRP A 160 11.41 -4.12 -5.96
CA TRP A 160 10.02 -4.51 -6.17
C TRP A 160 9.82 -5.18 -7.53
N ARG A 161 9.23 -6.38 -7.51
CA ARG A 161 8.88 -7.16 -8.71
C ARG A 161 7.62 -6.67 -9.41
N HIS A 162 6.79 -5.90 -8.70
CA HIS A 162 5.56 -5.33 -9.22
C HIS A 162 5.40 -3.88 -8.77
N CYS A 163 4.79 -3.08 -9.62
CA CYS A 163 4.37 -1.73 -9.27
C CYS A 163 3.18 -1.80 -8.29
N PRO A 164 3.31 -1.31 -7.05
CA PRO A 164 2.25 -1.43 -6.04
C PRO A 164 0.99 -0.62 -6.38
N TRP A 165 1.05 0.26 -7.37
CA TRP A 165 -0.04 1.15 -7.73
C TRP A 165 -0.89 0.67 -8.91
N CYS A 166 -0.28 -0.06 -9.85
CA CYS A 166 -0.93 -0.46 -11.10
C CYS A 166 -0.67 -1.91 -11.51
N GLY A 167 -0.03 -2.71 -10.66
CA GLY A 167 0.20 -4.15 -10.86
C GLY A 167 1.22 -4.51 -11.94
N ARG A 168 1.80 -3.52 -12.65
CA ARG A 168 2.78 -3.79 -13.72
C ARG A 168 3.96 -4.56 -13.14
N ARG A 169 4.28 -5.72 -13.71
CA ARG A 169 5.49 -6.47 -13.41
C ARG A 169 6.73 -5.68 -13.82
N GLU A 170 7.69 -5.56 -12.91
CA GLU A 170 9.00 -4.97 -13.17
C GLU A 170 9.96 -6.07 -13.61
N ARG A 171 10.40 -6.01 -14.87
CA ARG A 171 11.21 -7.07 -15.47
C ARG A 171 12.65 -7.05 -14.96
N ARG A 172 13.12 -5.91 -14.46
CA ARG A 172 14.49 -5.68 -13.96
C ARG A 172 14.62 -5.74 -12.44
N ALA A 173 13.57 -6.18 -11.74
CA ALA A 173 13.61 -6.29 -10.29
C ALA A 173 14.69 -7.28 -9.84
N GLY A 174 15.59 -6.85 -8.95
CA GLY A 174 16.75 -7.62 -8.50
C GLY A 174 17.91 -7.69 -9.49
N SER A 175 17.85 -6.98 -10.63
CA SER A 175 19.02 -6.77 -11.49
C SER A 175 19.79 -5.56 -10.97
N PHE A 176 20.88 -5.80 -10.25
CA PHE A 176 21.88 -4.77 -10.00
C PHE A 176 22.50 -4.41 -11.36
N GLY A 177 22.14 -3.26 -11.90
CA GLY A 177 22.71 -2.70 -13.12
C GLY A 177 23.36 -1.38 -12.81
#